data_AF-A0A2N6K136-F1
#
_entry.id   AF-A0A2N6K136-F1
#
_cell.length_a   1.000
_cell.length_b   1.000
_cell.length_c   1.000
_cell.angle_alpha   90.00
_cell.angle_beta   90.00
_cell.angle_gamma   90.00
#
_symmetry.space_group_name_H-M   'P 1'
#
loop_
_entity.id
_entity.type
_entity.pdbx_description
1 polymer ?
#
loop_
_entity_poly.entity_id
_entity_poly.type
_entity_poly.pdbx_seq_one_letter_code
_entity_poly.pdbx_strand_id
1 'polypeptide(L)'
;MASKNSGLKAREALVETRLLLALWDMGGTKQEVKKGELTKRIVTKGKKVADYQEIFEELEKKGAIAISKKGYSLVSPEGLEVLSEGLKNSD
;
A
#
# COMPACT_ATOMS: atom_id res chain seq x y z
N MET A 1 10.42 -28.92 -9.24
CA MET A 1 10.72 -28.11 -8.04
C MET A 1 9.73 -26.96 -8.00
N ALA A 2 8.62 -27.11 -7.29
CA ALA A 2 7.50 -26.17 -7.37
C ALA A 2 7.72 -24.95 -6.46
N SER A 3 7.96 -23.83 -7.14
CA SER A 3 7.69 -22.43 -6.78
C SER A 3 7.37 -22.12 -5.30
N LYS A 4 8.40 -21.85 -4.50
CA LYS A 4 8.25 -21.14 -3.22
C LYS A 4 8.08 -19.62 -3.40
N ASN A 5 8.24 -19.12 -4.63
CA ASN A 5 8.31 -17.68 -4.93
C ASN A 5 6.94 -17.02 -5.13
N SER A 6 5.88 -17.78 -5.43
CA SER A 6 4.53 -17.23 -5.66
C SER A 6 3.81 -16.82 -4.38
N GLY A 7 4.03 -17.53 -3.27
CA GLY A 7 3.36 -17.25 -1.99
C GLY A 7 3.88 -16.00 -1.26
N LEU A 8 5.12 -15.59 -1.51
CA LEU A 8 5.69 -14.35 -0.96
C LEU A 8 5.14 -13.13 -1.73
N LYS A 9 5.15 -13.19 -3.07
CA LYS A 9 4.58 -12.14 -3.93
C LYS A 9 3.09 -11.94 -3.73
N ALA A 10 2.32 -13.01 -3.54
CA ALA A 10 0.90 -12.91 -3.22
C ALA A 10 0.66 -12.19 -1.88
N ARG A 11 1.54 -12.41 -0.90
CA ARG A 11 1.46 -11.71 0.40
C ARG A 11 1.84 -10.23 0.28
N GLU A 12 2.81 -9.89 -0.56
CA GLU A 12 3.20 -8.51 -0.85
C GLU A 12 2.08 -7.75 -1.56
N ALA A 13 1.49 -8.34 -2.61
CA ALA A 13 0.35 -7.77 -3.34
C ALA A 13 -0.87 -7.52 -2.43
N LEU A 14 -1.16 -8.44 -1.49
CA LEU A 14 -2.21 -8.24 -0.49
C LEU A 14 -1.90 -7.09 0.47
N VAL A 15 -0.63 -6.89 0.83
CA VAL A 15 -0.20 -5.79 1.70
C VAL A 15 -0.27 -4.45 0.97
N GLU A 16 0.19 -4.39 -0.29
CA GLU A 16 0.05 -3.22 -1.17
C GLU A 16 -1.43 -2.82 -1.30
N THR A 17 -2.29 -3.78 -1.63
CA THR A 17 -3.73 -3.56 -1.79
C THR A 17 -4.36 -3.04 -0.50
N ARG A 18 -4.02 -3.63 0.66
CA ARG A 18 -4.53 -3.18 1.96
C ARG A 18 -4.06 -1.76 2.29
N LEU A 19 -2.83 -1.40 1.93
CA LEU A 19 -2.27 -0.07 2.16
C LEU A 19 -3.00 0.97 1.30
N LEU A 20 -3.13 0.72 0.00
CA LEU A 20 -3.87 1.59 -0.92
C LEU A 20 -5.34 1.73 -0.50
N LEU A 21 -5.97 0.63 -0.08
CA LEU A 21 -7.35 0.66 0.41
C LEU A 21 -7.48 1.48 1.69
N ALA A 22 -6.56 1.34 2.64
CA ALA A 22 -6.55 2.13 3.87
C ALA A 22 -6.34 3.62 3.58
N LEU A 23 -5.47 3.96 2.62
CA LEU A 23 -5.31 5.35 2.16
C LEU A 23 -6.60 5.88 1.55
N TRP A 24 -7.24 5.12 0.67
CA TRP A 24 -8.50 5.51 0.05
C TRP A 24 -9.62 5.73 1.07
N ASP A 25 -9.82 4.79 2.01
CA ASP A 25 -10.81 4.87 3.07
C ASP A 25 -10.61 6.09 3.99
N MET A 26 -9.35 6.50 4.21
CA MET A 26 -9.00 7.69 4.98
C MET A 26 -9.10 9.01 4.20
N GLY A 27 -9.56 8.96 2.94
CA GLY A 27 -9.67 10.14 2.08
C GLY A 27 -8.33 10.57 1.47
N GLY A 28 -7.36 9.67 1.36
CA GLY A 28 -6.02 9.89 0.82
C GLY A 28 -5.98 10.43 -0.61
N THR A 29 -7.09 10.32 -1.34
CA THR A 29 -7.28 10.92 -2.69
C THR A 29 -7.49 12.43 -2.66
N LYS A 30 -7.96 12.98 -1.52
CA LYS A 30 -8.29 14.40 -1.35
C LYS A 30 -7.34 15.10 -0.41
N GLN A 31 -6.79 14.37 0.56
CA GLN A 31 -5.94 14.93 1.60
C GLN A 31 -4.78 13.99 1.93
N GLU A 32 -3.72 14.58 2.47
CA GLU A 32 -2.58 13.82 2.95
C GLU A 32 -2.91 13.10 4.27
N VAL A 33 -2.63 11.80 4.31
CA VAL A 33 -2.81 10.94 5.49
C VAL A 33 -1.52 10.85 6.27
N LYS A 34 -1.56 11.13 7.58
CA LYS A 34 -0.38 11.09 8.45
C LYS A 34 0.20 9.68 8.54
N LYS A 35 1.54 9.59 8.53
CA LYS A 35 2.26 8.30 8.60
C LYS A 35 1.83 7.44 9.79
N GLY A 36 1.67 8.05 10.96
CA GLY A 36 1.28 7.35 12.18
C GLY A 36 -0.16 6.81 12.15
N GLU A 37 -1.08 7.45 11.42
CA GLU A 37 -2.47 6.98 11.31
C GLU A 37 -2.58 5.83 10.30
N LEU A 38 -1.89 5.95 9.16
CA LEU A 38 -1.84 4.89 8.16
C LEU A 38 -1.17 3.64 8.72
N THR A 39 0.00 3.78 9.36
CA THR A 39 0.75 2.65 9.92
C THR A 39 -0.05 1.92 11.00
N LYS A 40 -0.79 2.62 11.86
CA LYS A 40 -1.69 1.98 12.84
C LYS A 40 -2.76 1.10 12.19
N ARG A 41 -3.21 1.41 10.98
CA ARG A 41 -4.22 0.61 10.25
C ARG A 41 -3.62 -0.60 9.54
N ILE A 42 -2.40 -0.48 9.02
CA ILE A 42 -1.78 -1.53 8.16
C ILE A 42 -0.83 -2.46 8.91
N VAL A 43 -0.20 -2.01 10.00
CA VAL A 43 0.79 -2.79 10.75
C VAL A 43 0.07 -3.88 11.54
N THR A 44 0.38 -5.13 11.20
CA THR A 44 -0.11 -6.31 11.91
C THR A 44 0.81 -6.67 13.08
N LYS A 45 0.27 -7.39 14.06
CA LYS A 45 1.02 -7.83 15.24
C LYS A 45 2.25 -8.63 14.81
N GLY A 46 3.43 -8.15 15.20
CA GLY A 46 4.72 -8.80 14.88
C GLY A 46 5.47 -8.22 13.68
N LYS A 47 4.90 -7.26 12.93
CA LYS A 47 5.61 -6.51 11.89
C LYS A 47 5.98 -5.10 12.36
N LYS A 48 7.04 -4.54 11.78
CA LYS A 48 7.51 -3.17 12.03
C LYS A 48 7.16 -2.28 10.87
N VAL A 49 7.06 -0.97 11.13
CA VAL A 49 6.84 0.05 10.08
C VAL A 49 7.92 -0.01 8.99
N ALA A 50 9.18 -0.30 9.38
CA ALA A 50 10.29 -0.44 8.46
C ALA A 50 10.06 -1.54 7.40
N ASP A 51 9.36 -2.62 7.76
CA ASP A 51 9.05 -3.73 6.83
C ASP A 51 8.09 -3.31 5.72
N TYR A 52 7.42 -2.16 5.85
CA TYR A 52 6.53 -1.60 4.85
C TYR A 52 7.18 -0.48 4.04
N GLN A 53 8.39 -0.03 4.42
CA GLN A 53 9.05 1.10 3.76
C GLN A 53 9.32 0.80 2.28
N GLU A 54 9.82 -0.40 1.99
CA GLU A 54 10.05 -0.88 0.61
C GLU A 54 8.75 -0.85 -0.21
N ILE A 55 7.62 -1.26 0.40
CA ILE A 55 6.31 -1.24 -0.25
C ILE A 55 5.85 0.19 -0.55
N PHE A 56 6.09 1.14 0.35
CA PHE A 56 5.79 2.55 0.09
C PHE A 56 6.61 3.10 -1.07
N GLU A 57 7.92 2.81 -1.10
CA GLU A 57 8.82 3.24 -2.18
C GLU A 57 8.42 2.61 -3.52
N GLU A 58 8.01 1.35 -3.56
CA GLU A 58 7.50 0.71 -4.77
C GLU A 58 6.20 1.36 -5.27
N LEU A 59 5.25 1.64 -4.37
CA LEU A 59 3.99 2.30 -4.73
C LEU A 59 4.21 3.74 -5.21
N GLU A 60 5.17 4.46 -4.63
CA GLU A 60 5.57 5.79 -5.10
C GLU A 60 6.20 5.72 -6.48
N LYS A 61 7.09 4.74 -6.71
CA LYS A 61 7.72 4.52 -8.01
C LYS A 61 6.70 4.14 -9.10
N LYS A 62 5.63 3.43 -8.74
CA LYS A 62 4.49 3.14 -9.62
C LYS A 62 3.58 4.36 -9.85
N GLY A 63 3.81 5.47 -9.14
CA GLY A 63 2.96 6.66 -9.19
C GLY A 63 1.62 6.49 -8.47
N ALA A 64 1.43 5.41 -7.69
CA ALA A 64 0.19 5.12 -7.01
C ALA A 64 -0.01 5.99 -5.76
N ILE A 65 1.08 6.37 -5.11
CA ILE A 65 1.08 7.24 -3.94
C ILE A 65 2.12 8.35 -4.08
N ALA A 66 1.92 9.43 -3.32
CA ALA A 66 2.93 10.46 -3.11
C ALA A 66 3.40 10.41 -1.66
N ILE A 67 4.72 10.35 -1.44
CA ILE A 67 5.31 10.37 -0.11
C ILE A 67 5.75 11.80 0.22
N SER A 68 5.34 12.27 1.39
CA SER A 68 5.79 13.55 1.92
C SER A 68 6.43 13.38 3.30
N LYS A 69 7.02 14.47 3.82
CA LYS A 69 7.52 14.51 5.20
C LYS A 69 6.40 14.31 6.23
N LYS A 70 5.18 14.74 5.93
CA LYS A 70 4.03 14.69 6.86
C LYS A 70 3.27 13.36 6.77
N GLY A 71 3.26 12.72 5.61
CA GLY A 71 2.32 11.64 5.34
C GLY A 71 2.43 11.03 3.95
N TYR A 72 1.31 10.44 3.54
CA TYR A 72 1.12 9.71 2.31
C TYR A 72 -0.21 10.14 1.69
N SER A 73 -0.24 10.30 0.38
CA SER A 73 -1.47 10.58 -0.38
C SER A 73 -1.64 9.54 -1.47
N LEU A 74 -2.87 9.17 -1.78
CA LEU A 74 -3.17 8.33 -2.93
C LEU A 74 -3.28 9.23 -4.17
N VAL A 75 -2.46 8.96 -5.17
CA VAL A 75 -2.45 9.73 -6.43
C VAL A 75 -3.61 9.24 -7.29
N SER A 76 -4.33 10.16 -7.93
CA SER A 76 -5.44 9.84 -8.82
C SER A 76 -5.12 10.34 -10.24
N PRO A 77 -5.40 9.55 -11.30
CA PRO A 77 -6.10 8.26 -11.27
C PRO A 77 -5.22 7.03 -10.93
N GLU A 78 -3.90 7.12 -11.05
CA GLU A 78 -2.99 5.96 -11.07
C GLU A 78 -3.10 5.08 -9.81
N GLY A 79 -3.19 5.68 -8.62
CA GLY A 79 -3.34 4.93 -7.37
C GLY A 79 -4.66 4.19 -7.23
N LEU A 80 -5.72 4.68 -7.89
CA LEU A 80 -7.01 3.98 -7.94
C LEU A 80 -6.97 2.81 -8.92
N GLU A 81 -6.23 2.94 -10.02
CA GLU A 81 -6.01 1.84 -10.97
C GLU A 81 -5.22 0.71 -10.32
N VAL A 82 -4.10 1.03 -9.67
CA VAL A 82 -3.30 0.03 -8.93
C VAL A 82 -4.10 -0.62 -7.81
N LEU A 83 -4.93 0.14 -7.08
CA LEU A 83 -5.84 -0.42 -6.08
C LEU A 83 -6.86 -1.38 -6.72
N SER A 84 -7.48 -0.98 -7.83
CA SER A 84 -8.47 -1.79 -8.55
C SER A 84 -7.87 -3.09 -9.06
N GLU A 85 -6.65 -3.05 -9.61
CA GLU A 85 -5.91 -4.24 -10.02
C GLU A 85 -5.58 -5.15 -8.82
N GLY A 86 -5.12 -4.59 -7.71
CA GLY A 86 -4.82 -5.34 -6.50
C GLY A 86 -6.05 -6.08 -5.92
N LEU A 87 -7.22 -5.43 -5.97
CA LEU A 87 -8.49 -6.04 -5.54
C LEU A 87 -8.93 -7.18 -6.46
N LYS A 88 -8.74 -7.04 -7.78
CA LYS A 88 -9.09 -8.10 -8.76
C LYS A 88 -8.19 -9.33 -8.68
N ASN A 89 -6.94 -9.15 -8.25
CA ASN A 89 -5.96 -10.24 -8.11
C ASN A 89 -5.98 -10.92 -6.72
N SER A 90 -6.90 -10.53 -5.84
CA SER A 90 -7.05 -11.12 -4.49
C SER A 90 -8.06 -12.29 -4.44
N ASP A 91 -8.51 -12.79 -5.58
CA ASP A 91 -9.42 -13.96 -5.73
C ASP A 91 -8.65 -15.27 -5.94
#